data_AF-A0A8K1GPQ6-F1
#
_entry.id   AF-A0A8K1GPQ6-F1
#
_cell.length_a   1.000
_cell.length_b   1.000
_cell.length_c   1.000
_cell.angle_alpha   90.00
_cell.angle_beta   90.00
_cell.angle_gamma   90.00
#
_symmetry.space_group_name_H-M   'P 1'
#
loop_
_entity.id
_entity.type
_entity.pdbx_description
1 polymer ?
#
loop_
_entity_poly.entity_id
_entity_poly.type
_entity_poly.pdbx_seq_one_letter_code
_entity_poly.pdbx_strand_id
1 'polypeptide(L)'
;MAATFIGNNTAIQELFIRVSEQFSAMFRRKAFLHWYTGEGMDEMEFSEAEGNTNDLVSEYQQYQDATADVEEFEEVEVEAEAKPEKEAE
;
A
#
# COMPACT_ATOMS: atom_id res chain seq x y z
N MET A 1 -29.07 12.95 3.30
CA MET A 1 -28.44 11.79 3.94
C MET A 1 -27.08 11.63 3.28
N ALA A 2 -25.99 11.52 4.05
CA ALA A 2 -24.64 11.36 3.52
C ALA A 2 -24.07 10.02 4.00
N ALA A 3 -23.27 9.38 3.15
CA ALA A 3 -22.59 8.13 3.46
C ALA A 3 -21.11 8.26 3.08
N THR A 4 -20.24 7.61 3.85
CA THR A 4 -18.80 7.55 3.61
C THR A 4 -18.41 6.10 3.43
N PHE A 5 -17.67 5.79 2.36
CA PHE A 5 -17.17 4.45 2.06
C PHE A 5 -15.65 4.39 2.26
N ILE A 6 -15.20 3.35 2.94
CA ILE A 6 -13.78 3.01 3.10
C ILE A 6 -13.63 1.60 2.56
N GLY A 7 -12.91 1.46 1.45
CA GLY A 7 -12.65 0.18 0.81
C GLY A 7 -11.16 -0.06 0.71
N ASN A 8 -10.71 -1.22 1.17
CA ASN A 8 -9.38 -1.73 0.87
C ASN A 8 -9.50 -2.68 -0.34
N ASN A 9 -9.08 -2.22 -1.51
CA ASN A 9 -9.25 -2.94 -2.78
C ASN A 9 -7.92 -2.93 -3.56
N THR A 10 -7.55 -4.08 -4.13
CA THR A 10 -6.32 -4.24 -4.94
C THR A 10 -6.25 -3.29 -6.12
N ALA A 11 -7.38 -2.80 -6.64
CA ALA A 11 -7.47 -1.80 -7.70
C ALA A 11 -6.72 -0.49 -7.40
N ILE A 12 -6.38 -0.21 -6.13
CA ILE A 12 -5.50 0.90 -5.76
C ILE A 12 -4.14 0.84 -6.48
N GLN A 13 -3.69 -0.34 -6.88
CA GLN A 13 -2.44 -0.53 -7.62
C GLN A 13 -2.35 0.31 -8.90
N GLU A 14 -3.48 0.58 -9.58
CA GLU A 14 -3.51 1.39 -10.80
C GLU A 14 -3.05 2.84 -10.54
N LEU A 15 -3.33 3.38 -9.34
CA LEU A 15 -2.86 4.70 -8.95
C LEU A 15 -1.35 4.70 -8.72
N PHE A 16 -0.81 3.66 -8.08
CA PHE A 16 0.63 3.52 -7.88
C PHE A 16 1.38 3.34 -9.19
N ILE A 17 0.85 2.54 -10.13
CA ILE A 17 1.41 2.38 -11.48
C ILE A 17 1.50 3.73 -12.19
N ARG A 18 0.41 4.52 -12.17
CA ARG A 18 0.41 5.85 -12.81
C ARG A 18 1.45 6.80 -12.22
N VAL A 19 1.61 6.79 -10.90
CA VAL A 19 2.63 7.62 -10.22
C VAL A 19 4.03 7.12 -10.57
N SER A 20 4.25 5.81 -10.54
CA SER A 20 5.52 5.17 -10.90
C SER A 20 5.94 5.53 -12.33
N GLU A 21 5.04 5.43 -13.31
CA GLU A 21 5.33 5.80 -14.71
C GLU A 21 5.79 7.26 -14.87
N GLN A 22 5.11 8.19 -14.19
CA GLN A 22 5.48 9.61 -14.21
C GLN A 22 6.83 9.83 -13.54
N PHE A 23 7.06 9.17 -12.39
CA PHE A 23 8.33 9.20 -11.69
C PHE A 23 9.46 8.68 -12.58
N SER A 24 9.34 7.49 -13.17
CA SER A 24 10.35 6.90 -14.05
C SER A 24 10.64 7.79 -15.26
N ALA A 25 9.63 8.47 -15.82
CA ALA A 25 9.81 9.40 -16.94
C ALA A 25 10.62 10.65 -16.56
N MET A 26 10.50 11.13 -15.32
CA MET A 26 11.23 12.27 -14.79
C MET A 26 12.63 11.87 -14.32
N PHE A 27 12.73 10.78 -13.57
CA PHE A 27 13.97 10.28 -12.98
C PHE A 27 14.98 9.85 -14.05
N ARG A 28 14.53 9.18 -15.14
CA ARG A 28 15.39 8.88 -16.30
C ARG A 28 16.02 10.11 -16.96
N ARG A 29 15.37 11.27 -16.85
CA ARG A 29 15.89 12.55 -17.37
C ARG A 29 16.66 13.35 -16.32
N LYS A 30 16.80 12.82 -15.10
CA LYS A 30 17.30 13.52 -13.91
C LYS A 30 16.60 14.88 -13.70
N ALA A 31 15.32 14.97 -14.05
CA ALA A 31 14.58 16.22 -13.99
C ALA A 31 14.35 16.63 -12.53
N PHE A 32 14.74 17.85 -12.17
CA PHE A 32 14.60 18.44 -10.83
C PHE A 32 15.30 17.69 -9.69
N LEU A 33 16.14 16.70 -9.98
CA LEU A 33 16.79 15.85 -8.98
C LEU A 33 17.68 16.65 -7.99
N HIS A 34 18.34 17.71 -8.49
CA HIS A 34 19.21 18.58 -7.69
C HIS A 34 18.54 19.25 -6.48
N TRP A 35 17.21 19.43 -6.48
CA TRP A 35 16.50 19.97 -5.32
C TRP A 35 16.47 19.02 -4.14
N TYR A 36 16.59 17.72 -4.39
CA TYR A 36 16.59 16.70 -3.36
C TYR A 36 18.02 16.32 -2.97
N THR A 37 18.90 16.13 -3.96
CA THR A 37 20.31 15.81 -3.68
C THR A 37 21.06 16.98 -3.05
N GLY A 38 20.63 18.22 -3.29
CA GLY A 38 21.13 19.41 -2.61
C GLY A 38 20.83 19.44 -1.10
N GLU A 39 19.79 18.75 -0.65
CA GLU A 39 19.42 18.60 0.77
C GLU A 39 20.08 17.36 1.42
N GLY A 40 20.91 16.63 0.68
CA GLY A 40 21.68 15.49 1.20
C GLY A 40 21.11 14.11 0.87
N MET A 41 20.06 14.03 0.05
CA MET A 41 19.52 12.75 -0.44
C MET A 41 20.45 12.12 -1.50
N ASP A 42 20.61 10.80 -1.49
CA ASP A 42 21.39 10.07 -2.51
C ASP A 42 20.51 9.75 -3.73
N GLU A 43 21.08 9.77 -4.94
CA GLU A 43 20.37 9.33 -6.15
C GLU A 43 19.93 7.84 -6.05
N MET A 44 20.65 7.01 -5.29
CA MET A 44 20.28 5.62 -5.06
C MET A 44 18.97 5.49 -4.28
N GLU A 45 18.68 6.40 -3.35
CA GLU A 45 17.43 6.38 -2.56
C GLU A 45 16.19 6.56 -3.46
N PHE A 46 16.32 7.26 -4.59
CA PHE A 46 15.26 7.35 -5.60
C PHE A 46 14.99 6.00 -6.29
N SER A 47 16.06 5.26 -6.57
CA SER A 47 15.97 3.94 -7.21
C SER A 47 15.37 2.92 -6.25
N GLU A 48 15.72 3.02 -4.96
CA GLU A 48 15.12 2.21 -3.89
C GLU A 48 13.63 2.52 -3.73
N ALA A 49 13.24 3.79 -3.71
CA ALA A 49 11.83 4.18 -3.63
C ALA A 49 10.99 3.71 -4.84
N GLU A 50 11.55 3.76 -6.04
CA GLU A 50 10.93 3.22 -7.26
C GLU A 50 10.76 1.69 -7.14
N GLY A 51 11.78 0.98 -6.68
CA GLY A 51 11.74 -0.46 -6.40
C GLY A 51 10.62 -0.82 -5.42
N ASN A 52 10.59 -0.17 -4.26
CA ASN A 52 9.58 -0.40 -3.22
C ASN A 52 8.15 -0.19 -3.74
N THR A 53 7.95 0.81 -4.62
CA THR A 53 6.63 1.07 -5.22
C THR A 53 6.23 -0.04 -6.20
N ASN A 54 7.19 -0.56 -6.97
CA ASN A 54 6.95 -1.67 -7.91
C ASN A 54 6.69 -2.99 -7.17
N ASP A 55 7.37 -3.21 -6.04
CA ASP A 55 7.13 -4.36 -5.17
C ASP A 55 5.71 -4.32 -4.59
N LEU A 56 5.28 -3.14 -4.09
CA LEU A 56 3.91 -2.95 -3.61
C LEU A 56 2.85 -3.25 -4.68
N VAL A 57 3.07 -2.78 -5.92
CA VAL A 57 2.18 -3.11 -7.05
C VAL A 57 2.14 -4.62 -7.29
N SER A 58 3.31 -5.27 -7.24
CA SER A 58 3.42 -6.72 -7.44
C SER A 58 2.68 -7.51 -6.36
N GLU A 59 2.74 -7.08 -5.10
CA GLU A 59 1.98 -7.66 -3.99
C GLU A 59 0.46 -7.55 -4.23
N TYR A 60 -0.03 -6.38 -4.65
CA TYR A 60 -1.45 -6.21 -4.99
C TYR A 60 -1.89 -7.12 -6.14
N GLN A 61 -1.06 -7.25 -7.17
CA GLN A 61 -1.34 -8.13 -8.30
C GLN A 61 -1.39 -9.60 -7.85
N GLN A 62 -0.48 -10.03 -6.97
CA GLN A 62 -0.47 -11.37 -6.41
C GLN A 62 -1.78 -11.70 -5.68
N TYR A 63 -2.29 -10.78 -4.84
CA TYR A 63 -3.57 -11.00 -4.15
C TYR A 63 -4.78 -10.93 -5.08
N GLN A 64 -4.71 -10.14 -6.14
CA GLN A 64 -5.79 -10.06 -7.14
C GLN A 64 -5.91 -11.36 -7.94
N ASP A 65 -4.78 -11.98 -8.28
CA ASP A 65 -4.73 -13.23 -9.05
C ASP A 65 -4.87 -14.48 -8.17
N ALA A 66 -4.73 -14.33 -6.84
CA ALA A 66 -4.94 -15.42 -5.90
C ALA A 66 -6.39 -15.91 -5.97
N THR A 67 -6.59 -17.11 -6.49
CA THR A 67 -7.85 -17.84 -6.34
C THR A 67 -7.89 -18.42 -4.94
N ALA A 68 -8.89 -18.06 -4.14
CA ALA A 68 -9.13 -18.74 -2.88
C ALA A 68 -9.43 -20.22 -3.16
N ASP A 69 -8.63 -21.14 -2.61
CA ASP A 69 -9.19 -22.46 -2.29
C ASP A 69 -10.22 -22.20 -1.18
N VAL A 70 -11.49 -22.31 -1.56
CA VAL A 70 -12.66 -21.81 -0.81
C VAL A 70 -12.86 -22.49 0.55
N GLU A 71 -12.03 -23.47 0.93
CA GLU A 71 -12.24 -24.29 2.12
C GLU A 71 -11.65 -23.73 3.43
N GLU A 72 -10.82 -22.68 3.41
CA GLU A 72 -10.08 -22.26 4.62
C GLU A 72 -10.61 -20.97 5.31
N PHE A 73 -11.71 -20.38 4.82
CA PHE A 73 -12.20 -19.06 5.28
C PHE A 73 -13.20 -19.09 6.46
N GLU A 74 -13.50 -20.24 7.05
CA GLU A 74 -14.53 -20.34 8.12
C GLU A 74 -14.05 -20.01 9.55
N GLU A 75 -12.75 -19.82 9.80
CA GLU A 75 -12.24 -19.56 11.17
C GLU A 75 -11.58 -18.19 11.34
N VAL A 76 -12.38 -17.12 11.34
CA VAL A 76 -12.01 -15.90 12.09
C VAL A 76 -13.23 -15.47 12.89
N GLU A 77 -13.56 -16.22 13.95
CA GLU A 77 -14.38 -15.68 15.04
C GLU A 77 -13.57 -14.59 15.74
N VAL A 78 -14.02 -13.34 15.58
CA VAL A 78 -13.50 -12.21 16.34
C VAL A 78 -13.92 -12.40 17.81
N GLU A 79 -13.01 -12.91 18.64
CA GLU A 79 -13.13 -12.86 20.10
C GLU A 79 -13.20 -11.38 20.52
N ALA A 80 -14.42 -10.87 20.68
CA ALA A 80 -14.65 -9.63 21.39
C ALA A 80 -14.32 -9.85 22.87
N GLU A 81 -13.18 -9.31 23.33
CA GLU A 81 -12.84 -9.23 24.75
C GLU A 81 -13.95 -8.48 25.52
N ALA A 82 -14.89 -9.22 26.09
CA ALA A 82 -15.78 -8.71 27.12
C ALA A 82 -15.00 -8.67 28.45
N LYS A 83 -14.39 -7.53 28.78
CA LYS A 83 -13.92 -7.29 30.15
C LYS A 83 -15.15 -7.15 31.06
N PRO A 84 -15.28 -7.94 32.14
CA PRO A 84 -16.39 -7.78 33.06
C PRO A 84 -16.22 -6.47 33.84
N GLU A 85 -17.26 -5.64 33.86
CA GLU A 85 -17.39 -4.50 34.77
C GLU A 85 -17.20 -4.99 36.21
N LYS A 86 -16.31 -4.32 36.94
CA LYS A 86 -16.22 -4.50 38.39
C LYS A 86 -17.51 -3.96 39.01
N GLU A 87 -18.34 -4.86 39.52
CA GLU A 87 -19.44 -4.51 40.41
C GLU A 87 -18.88 -3.71 41.60
N ALA A 88 -19.45 -2.54 41.80
CA ALA A 88 -19.24 -1.74 42.98
C ALA A 88 -20.10 -2.31 44.12
N GLU A 89 -19.44 -2.74 45.20
CA GLU A 89 -19.99 -2.72 46.56
C GLU A 89 -18.93 -2.17 47.52
#